data_AF-A0A8T6SJW3-F1
#
_entry.id   AF-A0A8T6SJW3-F1
#
_cell.length_a   1.000
_cell.length_b   1.000
_cell.length_c   1.000
_cell.angle_alpha   90.00
_cell.angle_beta   90.00
_cell.angle_gamma   90.00
#
_symmetry.space_group_name_H-M   'P 1'
#
loop_
_entity.id
_entity.type
_entity.pdbx_description
1 polymer ?
#
loop_
_entity_poly.entity_id
_entity_poly.type
_entity_poly.pdbx_seq_one_letter_code
_entity_poly.pdbx_strand_id
1 'polypeptide(L)'
;MKSMQDTKLGAIRLFLLFLTFSGVVLSHLWEPRTWHLIKDTGTVGRTPTGGGCMAIFSDNGKQYNAYEVVNLPSAFQERGTPVSFLARQYPGYSFCMWGEMIEILAIKQPEEPITSIVLTCTGWKVIGGFSLILTSVVGFTLLAWFTIRKERENQDV
;
A
#
# COMPACT_ATOMS: atom_id res chain seq x y z
N MET A 1 -18.16 24.65 -45.68
CA MET A 1 -18.21 23.33 -45.00
C MET A 1 -16.97 22.97 -44.17
N LYS A 2 -15.83 23.71 -44.26
CA LYS A 2 -14.60 23.42 -43.49
C LYS A 2 -14.76 23.62 -41.96
N SER A 3 -15.56 24.62 -41.56
CA SER A 3 -15.77 24.98 -40.14
C SER A 3 -16.38 23.90 -39.26
N MET A 4 -17.05 22.87 -39.81
CA MET A 4 -17.75 21.86 -39.01
C MET A 4 -16.85 20.65 -38.66
N GLN A 5 -15.80 20.41 -39.43
CA GLN A 5 -14.82 19.34 -39.14
C GLN A 5 -13.82 19.77 -38.07
N ASP A 6 -13.47 21.05 -38.02
CA ASP A 6 -12.51 21.60 -37.04
C ASP A 6 -13.05 21.53 -35.60
N THR A 7 -14.35 21.73 -35.40
CA THR A 7 -14.99 21.62 -34.08
C THR A 7 -15.01 20.18 -33.56
N LYS A 8 -15.24 19.20 -34.44
CA LYS A 8 -15.24 17.78 -34.07
C LYS A 8 -13.84 17.31 -33.69
N LEU A 9 -12.82 17.76 -34.43
CA LEU A 9 -11.43 17.41 -34.14
C LEU A 9 -10.96 18.05 -32.81
N GLY A 10 -11.39 19.27 -32.51
CA GLY A 10 -11.13 19.92 -31.22
C GLY A 10 -11.71 19.16 -30.03
N ALA A 11 -12.97 18.71 -30.14
CA ALA A 11 -13.63 17.93 -29.09
C ALA A 11 -12.94 16.58 -28.82
N ILE A 12 -12.49 15.88 -29.86
CA ILE A 12 -11.76 14.60 -29.73
C ILE A 12 -10.42 14.82 -29.02
N ARG A 13 -9.68 15.88 -29.36
CA ARG A 13 -8.40 16.20 -28.69
C ARG A 13 -8.60 16.52 -27.20
N LEU A 14 -9.64 17.27 -26.86
CA LEU A 14 -9.96 17.60 -25.47
C LEU A 14 -10.33 16.35 -24.67
N PHE A 15 -11.09 15.45 -25.28
CA PHE A 15 -11.49 14.19 -24.66
C PHE A 15 -10.30 13.25 -24.42
N LEU A 16 -9.38 13.14 -25.38
CA LEU A 16 -8.15 12.36 -25.20
C LEU A 16 -7.25 12.93 -24.10
N LEU A 17 -7.12 14.26 -24.01
CA LEU A 17 -6.39 14.90 -22.92
C LEU A 17 -7.04 14.60 -21.57
N PHE A 18 -8.36 14.67 -21.47
CA PHE A 18 -9.09 14.34 -20.25
C PHE A 18 -8.88 12.88 -19.83
N LEU A 19 -8.92 11.93 -20.78
CA LEU A 19 -8.65 10.51 -20.49
C LEU A 19 -7.24 10.28 -19.98
N THR A 20 -6.23 10.88 -20.61
CA THR A 20 -4.83 10.76 -20.15
C THR A 20 -4.63 11.36 -18.76
N PHE A 21 -5.25 12.52 -18.49
CA PHE A 21 -5.19 13.16 -17.17
C PHE A 21 -5.86 12.31 -16.10
N SER A 22 -7.03 11.73 -16.41
CA SER A 22 -7.75 10.85 -15.47
C SER A 22 -6.97 9.57 -15.14
N GLY A 23 -6.26 8.98 -16.12
CA GLY A 23 -5.42 7.80 -15.92
C GLY A 23 -4.24 8.07 -14.98
N VAL A 24 -3.58 9.22 -15.12
CA VAL A 24 -2.47 9.63 -14.24
C VAL A 24 -2.98 9.86 -12.81
N VAL A 25 -4.09 10.58 -12.64
CA VAL A 25 -4.69 10.81 -11.31
C VAL A 25 -5.11 9.50 -10.64
N LEU A 26 -5.72 8.58 -11.39
CA LEU A 26 -6.14 7.28 -10.84
C LEU A 26 -4.95 6.39 -10.46
N SER A 27 -3.81 6.50 -11.17
CA SER A 27 -2.59 5.75 -10.84
C SER A 27 -1.93 6.20 -9.53
N HIS A 28 -2.03 7.49 -9.17
CA HIS A 28 -1.52 8.01 -7.91
C HIS A 28 -2.42 7.69 -6.70
N LEU A 29 -3.71 7.40 -6.92
CA LEU A 29 -4.61 6.96 -5.85
C LEU A 29 -4.35 5.53 -5.38
N TRP A 30 -3.49 4.78 -6.07
CA TRP A 30 -3.19 3.38 -5.77
C TRP A 30 -1.72 3.19 -5.36
N GLU A 31 -1.27 3.93 -4.35
CA GLU A 31 -0.03 3.52 -3.68
C GLU A 31 -0.31 2.24 -2.87
N PRO A 32 0.38 1.12 -3.17
CA PRO A 32 0.25 -0.07 -2.35
C PRO A 32 0.73 0.27 -0.95
N ARG A 33 -0.14 0.11 0.06
CA ARG A 33 0.27 0.19 1.47
C ARG A 33 1.34 -0.87 1.71
N THR A 34 2.60 -0.45 1.71
CA THR A 34 3.72 -1.28 2.12
C THR A 34 3.73 -1.32 3.64
N TRP A 35 3.24 -2.41 4.21
CA TRP A 35 3.32 -2.63 5.65
C TRP A 35 4.77 -2.93 6.03
N HIS A 36 5.36 -2.14 6.92
CA HIS A 36 6.68 -2.42 7.45
C HIS A 36 6.58 -3.54 8.50
N LEU A 37 7.18 -4.69 8.21
CA LEU A 37 7.24 -5.82 9.14
C LEU A 37 8.43 -5.64 10.10
N ILE A 38 8.21 -5.96 11.36
CA ILE A 38 9.16 -5.83 12.45
C ILE A 38 9.31 -7.22 13.07
N LYS A 39 10.51 -7.79 13.02
CA LYS A 39 10.84 -9.05 13.71
C LYS A 39 11.89 -8.72 14.75
N ASP A 40 11.56 -8.98 16.01
CA ASP A 40 12.39 -8.54 17.12
C ASP A 40 12.21 -9.42 18.37
N THR A 41 13.09 -9.21 19.35
CA THR A 41 12.97 -9.77 20.70
C THR A 41 12.90 -8.63 21.71
N GLY A 42 12.27 -8.90 22.85
CA GLY A 42 12.16 -7.89 23.90
C GLY A 42 11.49 -8.42 25.15
N THR A 43 11.25 -7.51 26.09
CA THR A 43 10.59 -7.79 27.35
C THR A 43 9.28 -7.02 27.45
N VAL A 44 8.22 -7.71 27.83
CA VAL A 44 6.93 -7.08 28.11
C VAL A 44 7.01 -6.30 29.42
N GLY A 45 6.52 -5.07 29.41
CA GLY A 45 6.43 -4.25 30.62
C GLY A 45 5.32 -3.22 30.54
N ARG A 46 5.29 -2.32 31.53
CA ARG A 46 4.35 -1.20 31.56
C ARG A 46 5.04 0.08 31.14
N THR A 47 4.32 0.93 30.41
CA THR A 47 4.79 2.27 30.11
C THR A 47 4.95 3.08 31.39
N PRO A 48 5.96 3.95 31.48
CA PRO A 48 6.15 4.83 32.63
C PRO A 48 5.11 5.95 32.72
N THR A 49 4.28 6.15 31.68
CA THR A 49 3.36 7.29 31.51
C THR A 49 2.08 7.22 32.34
N GLY A 50 2.08 6.59 33.51
CA GLY A 50 0.98 6.66 34.50
C GLY A 50 -0.35 5.99 34.12
N GLY A 51 -0.55 5.61 32.86
CA GLY A 51 -1.79 4.99 32.34
C GLY A 51 -1.85 3.46 32.44
N GLY A 52 -0.79 2.80 32.90
CA GLY A 52 -0.78 1.34 33.05
C GLY A 52 -0.75 0.56 31.72
N CYS A 53 -0.42 1.22 30.61
CA CYS A 53 -0.37 0.60 29.29
C CYS A 53 0.73 -0.45 29.21
N MET A 54 0.46 -1.57 28.54
CA MET A 54 1.48 -2.59 28.27
C MET A 54 2.27 -2.25 27.02
N ALA A 55 3.57 -2.52 27.07
CA ALA A 55 4.55 -2.21 26.03
C ALA A 55 5.57 -3.34 25.91
N ILE A 56 6.22 -3.43 24.76
CA ILE A 56 7.38 -4.29 24.55
C ILE A 56 8.61 -3.42 24.44
N PHE A 57 9.56 -3.64 25.34
CA PHE A 57 10.90 -3.04 25.32
C PHE A 57 11.81 -3.97 24.54
N SER A 58 12.16 -3.57 23.32
CA SER A 58 13.02 -4.39 22.48
C SER A 58 14.46 -4.38 22.98
N ASP A 59 15.15 -5.50 22.77
CA ASP A 59 16.57 -5.67 23.08
C ASP A 59 17.45 -4.74 22.23
N ASN A 60 16.95 -4.24 21.10
CA ASN A 60 17.62 -3.22 20.29
C ASN A 60 17.42 -1.78 20.79
N GLY A 61 16.77 -1.59 21.93
CA GLY A 61 16.51 -0.28 22.55
C GLY A 61 15.27 0.44 22.03
N LYS A 62 14.52 -0.15 21.09
CA LYS A 62 13.24 0.39 20.63
C LYS A 62 12.10 0.08 21.60
N GLN A 63 11.06 0.89 21.53
CA GLN A 63 9.90 0.84 22.40
C GLN A 63 8.65 0.69 21.55
N TYR A 64 7.90 -0.39 21.77
CA TYR A 64 6.72 -0.69 20.98
C TYR A 64 5.48 -0.75 21.85
N ASN A 65 4.42 -0.11 21.38
CA ASN A 65 3.11 -0.17 22.00
C ASN A 65 2.25 -1.21 21.27
N ALA A 66 1.91 -2.28 21.99
CA ALA A 66 1.15 -3.41 21.48
C ALA A 66 -0.23 -3.57 22.16
N TYR A 67 -0.51 -2.81 23.23
CA TYR A 67 -1.69 -3.02 24.06
C TYR A 67 -2.95 -2.42 23.45
N GLU A 68 -2.88 -1.18 22.98
CA GLU A 68 -4.05 -0.47 22.46
C GLU A 68 -4.50 -0.97 21.09
N VAL A 69 -3.60 -1.63 20.35
CA VAL A 69 -3.87 -2.19 19.01
C VAL A 69 -4.42 -3.63 19.10
N VAL A 70 -4.66 -4.15 20.32
CA VAL A 70 -5.42 -5.39 20.58
C VAL A 70 -4.73 -6.68 20.11
N ASN A 71 -3.46 -6.93 20.44
CA ASN A 71 -2.91 -8.27 20.11
C ASN A 71 -1.81 -8.83 21.01
N LEU A 72 -1.69 -8.38 22.27
CA LEU A 72 -0.86 -9.10 23.24
C LEU A 72 -1.70 -10.20 23.92
N PRO A 73 -1.45 -11.50 23.65
CA PRO A 73 -2.21 -12.58 24.29
C PRO A 73 -2.05 -12.53 25.80
N SER A 74 -3.08 -12.91 26.56
CA SER A 74 -3.06 -12.88 28.03
C SER A 74 -1.87 -13.63 28.64
N ALA A 75 -1.41 -14.70 28.00
CA ALA A 75 -0.23 -15.47 28.40
C ALA A 75 1.08 -14.65 28.40
N PHE A 76 1.12 -13.54 27.67
CA PHE A 76 2.28 -12.65 27.55
C PHE A 76 2.02 -11.26 28.16
N GLN A 77 0.94 -11.06 28.92
CA GLN A 77 0.63 -9.78 29.57
C GLN A 77 1.32 -9.61 30.93
N GLU A 78 2.05 -10.61 31.39
CA GLU A 78 2.82 -10.50 32.62
C GLU A 78 4.04 -9.58 32.43
N ARG A 79 4.34 -8.78 33.45
CA ARG A 79 5.48 -7.87 33.42
C ARG A 79 6.76 -8.67 33.57
N GLY A 80 7.74 -8.36 32.73
CA GLY A 80 9.03 -9.05 32.72
C GLY A 80 9.04 -10.29 31.84
N THR A 81 7.94 -10.62 31.16
CA THR A 81 7.89 -11.76 30.24
C THR A 81 8.77 -11.48 29.01
N PRO A 82 9.82 -12.29 28.77
CA PRO A 82 10.62 -12.16 27.56
C PRO A 82 9.86 -12.77 26.37
N VAL A 83 9.95 -12.11 25.21
CA VAL A 83 9.17 -12.47 24.03
C VAL A 83 9.99 -12.30 22.75
N SER A 84 9.75 -13.18 21.78
CA SER A 84 10.10 -12.99 20.37
C SER A 84 8.81 -12.74 19.60
N PHE A 85 8.79 -11.69 18.79
CA PHE A 85 7.58 -11.30 18.07
C PHE A 85 7.84 -10.93 16.61
N LEU A 86 6.80 -11.13 15.81
CA LEU A 86 6.63 -10.56 14.48
C LEU A 86 5.44 -9.60 14.57
N ALA A 87 5.64 -8.36 14.15
CA ALA A 87 4.61 -7.34 14.13
C ALA A 87 4.63 -6.57 12.82
N ARG A 88 3.55 -5.85 12.53
CA ARG A 88 3.52 -4.82 11.49
C ARG A 88 3.38 -3.45 12.14
N GLN A 89 4.01 -2.45 11.54
CA GLN A 89 3.83 -1.06 11.96
C GLN A 89 2.38 -0.65 11.70
N TYR A 90 1.74 -0.05 12.71
CA TYR A 90 0.38 0.44 12.62
C TYR A 90 0.39 1.97 12.53
N PRO A 91 -0.11 2.56 11.42
CA PRO A 91 -0.18 4.01 11.28
C PRO A 91 -1.35 4.55 12.12
N GLY A 92 -1.10 4.79 13.40
CA GLY A 92 -2.09 5.30 14.33
C GLY A 92 -1.46 6.01 15.52
N TYR A 93 -2.30 6.67 16.30
CA TYR A 93 -1.90 7.31 17.55
C TYR A 93 -2.36 6.47 18.72
N SER A 94 -1.49 6.38 19.72
CA SER A 94 -1.81 5.74 20.99
C SER A 94 -2.33 6.76 22.00
N PHE A 95 -3.34 6.41 22.81
CA PHE A 95 -3.73 7.21 23.98
C PHE A 95 -2.63 7.22 25.04
N CYS A 96 -1.80 6.17 25.12
CA CYS A 96 -0.59 6.16 25.94
C CYS A 96 0.51 7.11 25.45
N MET A 97 0.40 7.65 24.22
CA MET A 97 1.35 8.55 23.56
C MET A 97 2.81 8.13 23.75
N TRP A 98 3.08 6.84 23.58
CA TRP A 98 4.37 6.25 23.91
C TRP A 98 4.72 5.12 22.94
N GLY A 99 5.98 5.09 22.51
CA GLY A 99 6.52 4.08 21.61
C GLY A 99 5.95 4.11 20.18
N GLU A 100 6.46 3.22 19.34
CA GLU A 100 5.90 2.96 18.01
C GLU A 100 4.69 2.02 18.12
N MET A 101 3.60 2.37 17.45
CA MET A 101 2.39 1.54 17.39
C MET A 101 2.63 0.33 16.49
N ILE A 102 2.46 -0.86 17.06
CA ILE A 102 2.61 -2.11 16.33
C ILE A 102 1.41 -3.02 16.53
N GLU A 103 1.10 -3.79 15.49
CA GLU A 103 0.15 -4.89 15.56
C GLU A 103 0.94 -6.20 15.55
N ILE A 104 0.87 -6.95 16.64
CA ILE A 104 1.55 -8.24 16.76
C ILE A 104 0.85 -9.23 15.84
N LEU A 105 1.60 -9.84 14.93
CA LEU A 105 1.13 -10.90 14.04
C LEU A 105 1.43 -12.29 14.63
N ALA A 106 2.55 -12.42 15.35
CA ALA A 106 2.92 -13.62 16.08
C ALA A 106 3.81 -13.27 17.27
N ILE A 107 3.68 -14.01 18.36
CA ILE A 107 4.49 -13.85 19.57
C ILE A 107 4.71 -15.20 20.23
N LYS A 108 5.90 -15.41 20.78
CA LYS A 108 6.28 -16.61 21.51
C LYS A 108 7.42 -16.35 22.47
N GLN A 109 7.73 -17.32 23.32
CA GLN A 109 8.89 -17.24 24.19
C GLN A 109 10.20 -17.30 23.36
N PRO A 110 11.29 -16.65 23.83
CA PRO A 110 12.50 -16.45 23.02
C PRO A 110 13.23 -17.75 22.68
N GLU A 111 12.99 -18.82 23.43
CA GLU A 111 13.65 -20.11 23.32
C GLU A 111 13.31 -20.86 22.02
N GLU A 112 12.21 -20.46 21.36
CA GLU A 112 11.83 -21.00 20.05
C GLU A 112 12.00 -19.96 18.93
N PRO A 113 13.00 -20.08 18.05
CA PRO A 113 13.19 -19.12 16.95
C PRO A 113 11.94 -19.06 16.07
N ILE A 114 11.46 -17.86 15.70
CA ILE A 114 10.38 -17.69 14.70
C ILE A 114 10.92 -18.15 13.34
N THR A 115 10.84 -19.44 13.09
CA THR A 115 11.16 -20.13 11.84
C THR A 115 9.97 -19.98 10.91
N SER A 116 10.03 -18.95 10.06
CA SER A 116 9.16 -18.71 8.90
C SER A 116 7.66 -18.64 9.15
N ILE A 117 7.11 -17.42 9.11
CA ILE A 117 5.72 -17.24 8.72
C ILE A 117 5.72 -17.04 7.21
N VAL A 118 5.12 -17.98 6.48
CA VAL A 118 4.77 -17.80 5.07
C VAL A 118 3.65 -16.76 5.04
N LEU A 119 4.02 -15.48 5.03
CA LEU A 119 3.11 -14.42 4.61
C LEU A 119 2.91 -14.62 3.12
N THR A 120 1.88 -15.36 2.73
CA THR A 120 1.29 -15.20 1.41
C THR A 120 0.71 -13.80 1.36
N CYS A 121 1.58 -12.82 1.09
CA CYS A 121 1.18 -11.58 0.47
C CYS A 121 0.54 -11.98 -0.84
N THR A 122 -0.78 -12.17 -0.86
CA THR A 122 -1.56 -12.14 -2.10
C THR A 122 -1.53 -10.71 -2.63
N GLY A 123 -0.33 -10.29 -3.08
CA GLY A 123 -0.08 -9.17 -3.97
C GLY A 123 -0.27 -9.58 -5.43
N TRP A 124 -1.12 -10.58 -5.70
CA TRP A 124 -1.61 -10.85 -7.04
C TRP A 124 -2.66 -9.83 -7.42
N LYS A 125 -2.21 -8.63 -7.83
CA LYS A 125 -2.96 -7.75 -8.73
C LYS A 125 -2.14 -6.63 -9.38
N VAL A 126 -0.81 -6.63 -9.29
CA VAL A 126 0.00 -5.50 -9.80
C VAL A 126 0.54 -5.71 -11.23
N ILE A 127 0.51 -6.91 -11.80
CA ILE A 127 1.06 -7.14 -13.16
C ILE A 127 -0.03 -7.05 -14.26
N GLY A 128 -1.31 -7.23 -13.94
CA GLY A 128 -2.39 -7.20 -14.94
C GLY A 128 -2.85 -5.79 -15.37
N GLY A 129 -2.78 -4.80 -14.47
CA GLY A 129 -3.33 -3.46 -14.72
C GLY A 129 -2.45 -2.59 -15.61
N PHE A 130 -1.13 -2.61 -15.41
CA PHE A 130 -0.21 -1.76 -16.17
C PHE A 130 -0.06 -2.20 -17.64
N SER A 131 -0.17 -3.50 -17.93
CA SER A 131 -0.12 -4.02 -19.30
C SER A 131 -1.37 -3.66 -20.12
N LEU A 132 -2.55 -3.64 -19.50
CA LEU A 132 -3.81 -3.26 -20.16
C LEU A 132 -3.87 -1.77 -20.52
N ILE A 133 -3.33 -0.89 -19.68
CA ILE A 133 -3.35 0.56 -19.95
C ILE A 133 -2.39 0.93 -21.09
N LEU A 134 -1.18 0.35 -21.12
CA LEU A 134 -0.23 0.57 -22.21
C LEU A 134 -0.72 -0.01 -23.55
N THR A 135 -1.32 -1.20 -23.54
CA THR A 135 -1.89 -1.77 -24.78
C THR A 135 -3.12 -1.01 -25.26
N SER A 136 -3.97 -0.52 -24.36
CA SER A 136 -5.13 0.30 -24.77
C SER A 136 -4.70 1.65 -25.31
N VAL A 137 -3.75 2.34 -24.68
CA VAL A 137 -3.32 3.66 -25.15
C VAL A 137 -2.64 3.54 -26.52
N VAL A 138 -1.69 2.62 -26.69
CA VAL A 138 -1.01 2.40 -27.98
C VAL A 138 -1.99 1.91 -29.06
N GLY A 139 -2.92 1.03 -28.71
CA GLY A 139 -3.97 0.55 -29.62
C GLY A 139 -4.88 1.68 -30.11
N PHE A 140 -5.32 2.57 -29.21
CA PHE A 140 -6.15 3.71 -29.57
C PHE A 140 -5.39 4.75 -30.42
N THR A 141 -4.11 5.02 -30.16
CA THR A 141 -3.32 5.93 -31.01
C THR A 141 -3.12 5.36 -32.42
N LEU A 142 -2.86 4.06 -32.55
CA LEU A 142 -2.70 3.41 -33.86
C LEU A 142 -4.02 3.37 -34.64
N LEU A 143 -5.14 3.10 -33.97
CA LEU A 143 -6.46 3.10 -34.61
C LEU A 143 -6.85 4.51 -35.09
N ALA A 144 -6.60 5.53 -34.27
CA ALA A 144 -6.82 6.93 -34.63
C ALA A 144 -5.94 7.34 -35.82
N TRP A 145 -4.66 6.96 -35.82
CA TRP A 145 -3.75 7.21 -36.94
C TRP A 145 -4.20 6.52 -38.23
N PHE A 146 -4.63 5.25 -38.15
CA PHE A 146 -5.15 4.51 -39.31
C PHE A 146 -6.42 5.13 -39.89
N THR A 147 -7.33 5.59 -39.03
CA THR A 147 -8.57 6.23 -39.46
C THR A 147 -8.28 7.55 -40.18
N ILE A 148 -7.41 8.39 -39.61
CA ILE A 148 -6.99 9.65 -40.23
C ILE A 148 -6.27 9.41 -41.58
N ARG A 149 -5.47 8.35 -41.68
CA ARG A 149 -4.76 8.02 -42.92
C ARG A 149 -5.74 7.61 -44.02
N LYS A 150 -6.69 6.73 -43.72
CA LYS A 150 -7.69 6.26 -44.69
C LYS A 150 -8.56 7.41 -45.22
N GLU A 151 -8.83 8.40 -44.39
CA GLU A 151 -9.64 9.56 -44.77
C GLU A 151 -8.88 10.54 -45.68
N ARG A 152 -7.54 10.58 -45.62
CA ARG A 152 -6.74 11.33 -46.62
C ARG A 152 -6.69 10.63 -47.97
N GLU A 153 -6.53 9.31 -47.98
CA GLU A 153 -6.47 8.54 -49.24
C GLU A 153 -7.78 8.63 -50.05
N ASN A 154 -8.93 8.82 -49.38
CA ASN A 154 -10.22 9.03 -50.04
C ASN A 154 -10.48 10.47 -50.51
N GLN A 155 -9.65 11.45 -50.14
CA GLN A 155 -9.78 12.85 -50.61
C GLN A 155 -8.91 13.17 -51.82
N ASP A 156 -7.97 12.28 -52.18
CA ASP A 156 -7.08 12.42 -53.33
C ASP A 156 -7.61 11.69 -54.59
N VAL A 157 -8.90 11.29 -54.60
CA VAL A 157 -9.65 10.73 -55.75
C VAL A 157 -10.80 11.66 -56.10
#